data_AF-F0R4Y3-F1
#
_entry.id   AF-F0R4Y3-F1
#
_cell.length_a   1.000
_cell.length_b   1.000
_cell.length_c   1.000
_cell.angle_alpha   90.00
_cell.angle_beta   90.00
_cell.angle_gamma   90.00
#
_symmetry.space_group_name_H-M   'P 1'
#
loop_
_entity.id
_entity.type
_entity.pdbx_description
1 polymer ?
#
loop_
_entity_poly.entity_id
_entity_poly.type
_entity_poly.pdbx_seq_one_letter_code
_entity_poly.pdbx_strand_id
1 'polypeptide(L)'
;MNISNLLYYILNLIVEGQKWQYQNATCTNKRPKLYFTTLQWIAILLAVIFVLTNHTGLNTNIIDFLLSSLSIMTGLFLALIVVVYDKFKELDFNVEEDEDKINKVKSWNYLRQFNALTSYSIFIALIVISILIGSLLYGYQTNISDIQFARSFNSIDINLTIKTVFIIIVRFCMVYFLLDFFILTIYAVSSLFQFINIEMLSKKPPYSVNERMVLSDTKTLKVKYPKLSIIAKLIIFFIVMGIIAYEFEPIKIAIQKLLNIN
;
A
#
# COMPACT_ATOMS: atom_id res chain seq x y z
N MET A 1 -21.92 23.54 -4.28
CA MET A 1 -20.76 23.23 -5.13
C MET A 1 -21.27 22.61 -6.43
N ASN A 2 -20.86 23.10 -7.60
CA ASN A 2 -21.32 22.56 -8.89
C ASN A 2 -20.80 21.12 -9.07
N ILE A 3 -21.69 20.16 -9.38
CA ILE A 3 -21.34 18.73 -9.57
C ILE A 3 -20.23 18.58 -10.61
N SER A 4 -20.25 19.39 -11.67
CA SER A 4 -19.21 19.39 -12.70
C SER A 4 -17.83 19.75 -12.15
N ASN A 5 -17.75 20.68 -11.21
CA ASN A 5 -16.47 21.08 -10.60
C ASN A 5 -15.93 19.99 -9.68
N LEU A 6 -16.80 19.35 -8.89
CA LEU A 6 -16.42 18.22 -8.04
C LEU A 6 -15.88 17.05 -8.88
N LEU A 7 -16.60 16.70 -9.96
CA LEU A 7 -16.17 15.65 -10.89
C LEU A 7 -14.80 15.97 -11.50
N TYR A 8 -14.60 17.23 -11.94
CA TYR A 8 -13.31 17.66 -12.47
C TYR A 8 -12.17 17.46 -11.45
N TYR A 9 -12.36 17.86 -10.18
CA TYR A 9 -11.33 17.69 -9.15
C TYR A 9 -11.02 16.22 -8.83
N ILE A 10 -12.06 15.38 -8.73
CA ILE A 10 -11.90 13.94 -8.49
C ILE A 10 -11.15 13.28 -9.65
N LEU A 11 -11.57 13.55 -10.89
CA LEU A 11 -10.93 12.96 -12.07
C LEU A 11 -9.47 13.41 -12.19
N ASN A 12 -9.19 14.69 -11.93
CA ASN A 12 -7.82 15.20 -11.95
C ASN A 12 -6.94 14.50 -10.89
N LEU A 13 -7.48 14.27 -9.69
CA LEU A 13 -6.78 13.52 -8.64
C LEU A 13 -6.47 12.08 -9.06
N ILE A 14 -7.43 11.38 -9.66
CA ILE A 14 -7.26 10.00 -10.14
C ILE A 14 -6.21 9.96 -11.26
N VAL A 15 -6.29 10.88 -12.23
CA VAL A 15 -5.37 10.93 -13.37
C VAL A 15 -3.94 11.21 -12.93
N GLU A 16 -3.72 12.18 -12.04
CA GLU A 16 -2.38 12.45 -11.50
C GLU A 16 -1.89 11.29 -10.63
N GLY A 17 -2.74 10.71 -9.77
CA GLY A 17 -2.39 9.54 -8.95
C GLY A 17 -1.92 8.36 -9.80
N GLN A 18 -2.68 8.00 -10.84
CA GLN A 18 -2.34 6.91 -11.77
C GLN A 18 -1.08 7.22 -12.58
N LYS A 19 -0.91 8.46 -13.04
CA LYS A 19 0.29 8.90 -13.76
C LYS A 19 1.56 8.66 -12.93
N TRP A 20 1.54 9.05 -11.67
CA TRP A 20 2.68 8.93 -10.78
C TRP A 20 2.97 7.49 -10.29
N GLN A 21 2.14 6.51 -10.61
CA GLN A 21 2.43 5.08 -10.36
C GLN A 21 3.44 4.49 -11.36
N TYR A 22 3.54 5.04 -12.57
CA TYR A 22 4.49 4.55 -13.58
C TYR A 22 5.57 5.57 -13.96
N GLN A 23 5.39 6.85 -13.61
CA GLN A 23 6.36 7.90 -13.88
C GLN A 23 7.58 7.78 -12.95
N ASN A 24 8.78 8.00 -13.49
CA ASN A 24 9.99 8.18 -12.70
C ASN A 24 10.26 9.68 -12.43
N ALA A 25 11.22 9.99 -11.55
CA ALA A 25 11.54 11.36 -11.17
C ALA A 25 12.13 12.25 -12.29
N THR A 26 12.49 11.67 -13.44
CA THR A 26 12.89 12.43 -14.64
C THR A 26 11.77 12.57 -15.66
N CYS A 27 10.58 12.04 -15.36
CA CYS A 27 9.43 12.03 -16.24
C CYS A 27 9.65 11.39 -17.63
N THR A 28 10.52 10.39 -17.72
CA THR A 28 10.87 9.73 -19.00
C THR A 28 10.12 8.43 -19.26
N ASN A 29 9.49 7.84 -18.24
CA ASN A 29 8.73 6.61 -18.39
C ASN A 29 7.48 6.82 -19.24
N LYS A 30 7.16 5.82 -20.07
CA LYS A 30 5.92 5.80 -20.87
C LYS A 30 4.82 5.07 -20.11
N ARG A 31 3.57 5.44 -20.41
CA ARG A 31 2.38 4.79 -19.87
C ARG A 31 2.41 3.27 -20.16
N PRO A 32 2.03 2.41 -19.20
CA PRO A 32 1.95 0.97 -19.44
C PRO A 32 0.94 0.64 -20.55
N LYS A 33 1.27 -0.34 -21.39
CA LYS A 33 0.43 -0.76 -22.54
C LYS A 33 -0.96 -1.27 -22.11
N LEU A 34 -1.07 -1.85 -20.93
CA LEU A 34 -2.28 -2.51 -20.42
C LEU A 34 -3.03 -1.69 -19.36
N TYR A 35 -2.84 -0.36 -19.32
CA TYR A 35 -3.44 0.57 -18.34
C TYR A 35 -2.99 0.38 -16.88
N PHE A 36 -2.97 -0.87 -16.39
CA PHE A 36 -2.58 -1.26 -15.03
C PHE A 36 -1.09 -1.62 -14.92
N THR A 37 -0.54 -1.37 -13.73
CA THR A 37 0.80 -1.83 -13.34
C THR A 37 0.80 -3.32 -13.02
N THR A 38 1.99 -3.95 -12.97
CA THR A 38 2.13 -5.38 -12.61
C THR A 38 1.53 -5.68 -11.23
N LEU A 39 1.71 -4.78 -10.26
CA LEU A 39 1.15 -4.92 -8.91
C LEU A 39 -0.38 -4.83 -8.91
N GLN A 40 -0.97 -4.00 -9.77
CA GLN A 40 -2.42 -3.90 -9.91
C GLN A 40 -3.04 -5.16 -10.52
N TRP A 41 -2.36 -5.81 -11.47
CA TRP A 41 -2.80 -7.11 -11.98
C TRP A 41 -2.79 -8.19 -10.90
N ILE A 42 -1.78 -8.18 -10.03
CA ILE A 42 -1.74 -9.07 -8.86
C ILE A 42 -2.90 -8.74 -7.90
N ALA A 43 -3.19 -7.47 -7.66
CA ALA A 43 -4.31 -7.05 -6.82
C ALA A 43 -5.66 -7.49 -7.39
N ILE A 44 -5.87 -7.37 -8.70
CA ILE A 44 -7.07 -7.86 -9.39
C ILE A 44 -7.20 -9.38 -9.19
N LEU A 45 -6.13 -10.14 -9.40
CA LEU A 45 -6.13 -11.60 -9.21
C LEU A 45 -6.50 -11.98 -7.76
N LEU A 46 -5.89 -11.32 -6.77
CA LEU A 46 -6.19 -11.56 -5.36
C LEU A 46 -7.63 -11.19 -4.99
N ALA A 47 -8.16 -10.10 -5.54
CA ALA A 47 -9.55 -9.71 -5.34
C ALA A 47 -10.53 -10.74 -5.92
N VAL A 48 -10.24 -11.30 -7.10
CA VAL A 48 -11.03 -12.41 -7.67
C VAL A 48 -10.98 -13.64 -6.75
N ILE A 49 -9.78 -14.06 -6.34
CA ILE A 49 -9.61 -15.22 -5.45
C ILE A 49 -10.39 -15.03 -4.14
N PHE A 50 -10.33 -13.83 -3.55
CA PHE A 50 -11.07 -13.52 -2.33
C PHE A 50 -12.58 -13.70 -2.52
N VAL A 51 -13.16 -13.17 -3.59
CA VAL A 51 -14.61 -13.26 -3.84
C VAL A 51 -15.04 -14.71 -4.08
N LEU A 52 -14.20 -15.51 -4.72
CA LEU A 52 -14.46 -16.93 -4.97
C LEU A 52 -14.34 -17.81 -3.72
N THR A 53 -13.49 -17.43 -2.75
CA THR A 53 -13.22 -18.24 -1.54
C THR A 53 -14.04 -17.82 -0.33
N ASN A 54 -14.36 -16.54 -0.19
CA ASN A 54 -15.12 -16.00 0.95
C ASN A 54 -16.57 -15.72 0.59
N HIS A 55 -17.38 -16.78 0.61
CA HIS A 55 -18.81 -16.74 0.28
C HIS A 55 -19.67 -15.94 1.26
N THR A 56 -19.24 -15.81 2.53
CA THR A 56 -19.96 -15.08 3.59
C THR A 56 -19.55 -13.60 3.71
N GLY A 57 -18.47 -13.17 3.04
CA GLY A 57 -17.94 -11.81 3.13
C GLY A 57 -16.98 -11.61 4.31
N LEU A 58 -16.70 -10.34 4.67
CA LEU A 58 -15.85 -10.01 5.81
C LEU A 58 -16.62 -10.09 7.13
N ASN A 59 -15.97 -10.62 8.16
CA ASN A 59 -16.48 -10.59 9.53
C ASN A 59 -16.51 -9.15 10.08
N THR A 60 -17.48 -8.82 10.92
CA THR A 60 -17.65 -7.48 11.53
C THR A 60 -16.40 -7.03 12.28
N ASN A 61 -15.75 -7.93 13.02
CA ASN A 61 -14.49 -7.62 13.73
C ASN A 61 -13.37 -7.19 12.76
N ILE A 62 -13.31 -7.80 11.57
CA ILE A 62 -12.32 -7.44 10.54
C ILE A 62 -12.69 -6.08 9.94
N ILE A 63 -13.98 -5.83 9.69
CA ILE A 63 -14.46 -4.55 9.19
C ILE A 63 -14.10 -3.42 10.17
N ASP A 64 -14.35 -3.60 11.47
CA ASP A 64 -14.04 -2.61 12.50
C ASP A 64 -12.53 -2.31 12.59
N PHE A 65 -11.71 -3.35 12.47
CA PHE A 65 -10.25 -3.22 12.42
C PHE A 65 -9.78 -2.45 11.17
N LEU A 66 -10.34 -2.76 10.00
CA LEU A 66 -10.02 -2.08 8.74
C LEU A 66 -10.45 -0.62 8.77
N LEU A 67 -11.65 -0.32 9.26
CA LEU A 67 -12.15 1.05 9.42
C LEU A 67 -11.23 1.88 10.32
N SER A 68 -10.82 1.31 11.45
CA SER A 68 -9.92 1.97 12.40
C SER A 68 -8.56 2.24 11.76
N SER A 69 -7.98 1.23 11.11
CA SER A 69 -6.65 1.32 10.47
C SER A 69 -6.63 2.31 9.30
N LEU A 70 -7.62 2.26 8.40
CA LEU A 70 -7.73 3.19 7.27
C LEU A 70 -7.93 4.63 7.73
N SER A 71 -8.72 4.84 8.78
CA SER A 71 -8.94 6.18 9.35
C SER A 71 -7.64 6.77 9.95
N ILE A 72 -6.88 5.97 10.70
CA ILE A 72 -5.59 6.39 11.26
C ILE A 72 -4.60 6.72 10.13
N MET A 73 -4.48 5.86 9.14
CA MET A 73 -3.59 6.07 8.00
C MET A 73 -3.97 7.32 7.19
N THR A 74 -5.26 7.58 7.02
CA THR A 74 -5.75 8.80 6.36
C THR A 74 -5.31 10.05 7.11
N GLY A 75 -5.43 10.06 8.45
CA GLY A 75 -4.93 11.16 9.28
C GLY A 75 -3.42 11.36 9.18
N LEU A 76 -2.66 10.26 9.21
CA LEU A 76 -1.19 10.30 9.04
C LEU A 76 -0.79 10.88 7.67
N PHE A 77 -1.45 10.44 6.61
CA PHE A 77 -1.20 10.94 5.25
C PHE A 77 -1.49 12.43 5.10
N LEU A 78 -2.57 12.93 5.70
CA LEU A 78 -2.84 14.37 5.73
C LEU A 78 -1.74 15.13 6.46
N ALA A 79 -1.26 14.63 7.61
CA ALA A 79 -0.15 15.26 8.34
C ALA A 79 1.14 15.27 7.52
N LEU A 80 1.47 14.17 6.84
CA LEU A 80 2.66 14.09 5.99
C LEU A 80 2.56 15.00 4.76
N ILE A 81 1.37 15.18 4.17
CA ILE A 81 1.16 16.14 3.07
C ILE A 81 1.51 17.56 3.52
N VAL A 82 1.11 17.95 4.73
CA VAL A 82 1.44 19.28 5.28
C VAL A 82 2.96 19.44 5.45
N VAL A 83 3.64 18.42 6.01
CA VAL A 83 5.11 18.45 6.16
C VAL A 83 5.81 18.53 4.81
N VAL A 84 5.36 17.76 3.83
CA VAL A 84 5.91 17.78 2.47
C VAL A 84 5.63 19.12 1.77
N TYR A 85 4.48 19.73 2.02
CA TYR A 85 4.17 21.06 1.51
C TYR A 85 5.14 22.13 2.05
N ASP A 86 5.52 22.06 3.33
CA ASP A 86 6.53 22.97 3.86
C ASP A 86 7.91 22.70 3.27
N LYS A 87 8.31 21.43 3.11
CA LYS A 87 9.56 21.06 2.40
C LYS A 87 9.58 21.51 0.95
N PHE A 88 8.42 21.51 0.29
CA PHE A 88 8.28 21.97 -1.08
C PHE A 88 8.56 23.47 -1.21
N LYS A 89 8.15 24.30 -0.23
CA LYS A 89 8.43 25.74 -0.22
C LYS A 89 9.91 26.06 -0.01
N GLU A 90 10.64 25.19 0.69
CA GLU A 90 12.07 25.35 0.96
C GLU A 90 12.96 25.01 -0.26
N LEU A 91 12.38 24.47 -1.35
CA LEU A 91 13.15 24.14 -2.55
C LEU A 91 13.60 25.41 -3.28
N ASP A 92 14.89 25.71 -3.18
CA ASP A 92 15.57 26.68 -4.03
C ASP A 92 16.08 26.03 -5.33
N PHE A 93 15.80 26.70 -6.45
CA PHE A 93 16.19 26.31 -7.80
C PHE A 93 17.34 27.16 -8.37
N ASN A 94 17.82 28.16 -7.63
CA ASN A 94 18.96 28.98 -8.02
C ASN A 94 20.26 28.21 -7.79
N VAL A 95 20.64 27.37 -8.75
CA VAL A 95 21.89 26.61 -8.70
C VAL A 95 22.66 26.75 -10.01
N GLU A 96 23.98 26.94 -9.91
CA GLU A 96 24.85 27.20 -11.07
C GLU A 96 25.20 25.91 -11.83
N GLU A 97 25.48 24.82 -11.09
CA GLU A 97 25.90 23.52 -11.66
C GLU A 97 24.74 22.69 -12.23
N ASP A 98 24.99 22.03 -13.36
CA ASP A 98 23.97 21.26 -14.08
C ASP A 98 23.56 19.96 -13.36
N GLU A 99 24.48 19.31 -12.64
CA GLU A 99 24.17 18.11 -11.86
C GLU A 99 23.21 18.44 -10.71
N ASP A 100 23.43 19.56 -10.04
CA ASP A 100 22.57 20.03 -8.96
C ASP A 100 21.20 20.45 -9.49
N LYS A 101 21.11 21.08 -10.67
CA LYS A 101 19.82 21.36 -11.33
C LYS A 101 19.02 20.07 -11.53
N ILE A 102 19.66 19.00 -12.00
CA ILE A 102 19.01 17.69 -12.18
C ILE A 102 18.52 17.15 -10.83
N ASN A 103 19.33 17.23 -9.78
CA ASN A 103 18.96 16.76 -8.45
C ASN A 103 17.81 17.57 -7.85
N LYS A 104 17.76 18.89 -8.05
CA LYS A 104 16.64 19.75 -7.63
C LYS A 104 15.34 19.39 -8.36
N VAL A 105 15.41 19.16 -9.68
CA VAL A 105 14.25 18.70 -10.47
C VAL A 105 13.76 17.33 -9.99
N LYS A 106 14.68 16.39 -9.71
CA LYS A 106 14.31 15.08 -9.13
C LYS A 106 13.63 15.25 -7.77
N SER A 107 14.18 16.08 -6.88
CA SER A 107 13.58 16.37 -5.57
C SER A 107 12.17 16.94 -5.70
N TRP A 108 11.97 17.91 -6.59
CA TRP A 108 10.64 18.46 -6.89
C TRP A 108 9.67 17.37 -7.37
N ASN A 109 10.11 16.53 -8.31
CA ASN A 109 9.29 15.44 -8.83
C ASN A 109 8.97 14.37 -7.77
N TYR A 110 9.92 14.03 -6.87
CA TYR A 110 9.66 13.09 -5.77
C TYR A 110 8.66 13.62 -4.75
N LEU A 111 8.72 14.92 -4.40
CA LEU A 111 7.71 15.54 -3.54
C LEU A 111 6.34 15.59 -4.22
N ARG A 112 6.31 15.93 -5.52
CA ARG A 112 5.06 15.93 -6.30
C ARG A 112 4.47 14.53 -6.42
N GLN A 113 5.30 13.53 -6.71
CA GLN A 113 4.92 12.11 -6.77
C GLN A 113 4.35 11.66 -5.43
N PHE A 114 5.05 11.95 -4.32
CA PHE A 114 4.56 11.66 -2.98
C PHE A 114 3.19 12.27 -2.73
N ASN A 115 3.03 13.58 -3.01
CA ASN A 115 1.78 14.28 -2.75
C ASN A 115 0.62 13.74 -3.59
N ALA A 116 0.84 13.48 -4.88
CA ALA A 116 -0.19 12.95 -5.77
C ALA A 116 -0.63 11.53 -5.35
N LEU A 117 0.32 10.65 -5.06
CA LEU A 117 0.03 9.28 -4.64
C LEU A 117 -0.67 9.25 -3.27
N THR A 118 -0.19 10.03 -2.31
CA THR A 118 -0.77 10.10 -0.96
C THR A 118 -2.18 10.68 -0.99
N SER A 119 -2.40 11.75 -1.75
CA SER A 119 -3.74 12.34 -1.92
C SER A 119 -4.71 11.36 -2.59
N TYR A 120 -4.23 10.61 -3.59
CA TYR A 120 -5.03 9.57 -4.24
C TYR A 120 -5.31 8.40 -3.29
N SER A 121 -4.34 7.97 -2.48
CA SER A 121 -4.55 6.95 -1.42
C SER A 121 -5.62 7.36 -0.42
N ILE A 122 -5.62 8.63 0.03
CA ILE A 122 -6.65 9.15 0.93
C ILE A 122 -8.03 9.03 0.27
N PHE A 123 -8.15 9.41 -1.01
CA PHE A 123 -9.41 9.31 -1.74
C PHE A 123 -9.89 7.85 -1.86
N ILE A 124 -9.00 6.91 -2.18
CA ILE A 124 -9.31 5.48 -2.21
C ILE A 124 -9.72 4.98 -0.83
N ALA A 125 -9.02 5.38 0.24
CA ALA A 125 -9.36 5.00 1.61
C ALA A 125 -10.78 5.47 2.00
N LEU A 126 -11.17 6.70 1.61
CA LEU A 126 -12.52 7.21 1.85
C LEU A 126 -13.60 6.40 1.11
N ILE A 127 -13.32 5.95 -0.12
CA ILE A 127 -14.21 5.04 -0.85
C ILE A 127 -14.35 3.70 -0.11
N VAL A 128 -13.24 3.10 0.30
CA VAL A 128 -13.25 1.82 1.03
C VAL A 128 -14.00 1.94 2.35
N ILE A 129 -13.74 2.99 3.13
CA ILE A 129 -14.46 3.29 4.38
C ILE A 129 -15.96 3.42 4.11
N SER A 130 -16.35 4.11 3.06
CA SER A 130 -17.77 4.28 2.69
C SER A 130 -18.43 2.93 2.36
N ILE A 131 -17.75 2.06 1.62
CA ILE A 131 -18.24 0.70 1.32
C ILE A 131 -18.35 -0.13 2.60
N LEU A 132 -17.35 -0.09 3.47
CA LEU A 132 -17.33 -0.84 4.73
C LEU A 132 -18.45 -0.38 5.69
N ILE A 133 -18.63 0.93 5.88
CA ILE A 133 -19.75 1.48 6.66
C ILE A 133 -21.09 1.06 6.06
N GLY A 134 -21.24 1.15 4.73
CA GLY A 134 -22.43 0.67 4.03
C GLY A 134 -22.71 -0.81 4.31
N SER A 135 -21.67 -1.65 4.31
CA SER A 135 -21.80 -3.08 4.61
C SER A 135 -22.28 -3.36 6.04
N LEU A 136 -21.90 -2.52 7.01
CA LEU A 136 -22.37 -2.62 8.40
C LEU A 136 -23.83 -2.15 8.56
N LEU A 137 -24.19 -1.04 7.92
CA LEU A 137 -25.53 -0.44 8.04
C LEU A 137 -26.62 -1.29 7.38
N TYR A 138 -26.32 -1.92 6.24
CA TYR A 138 -27.31 -2.61 5.43
C TYR A 138 -27.27 -4.14 5.56
N GLY A 139 -26.41 -4.69 6.43
CA GLY A 139 -26.37 -6.12 6.76
C GLY A 139 -25.88 -7.00 5.61
N TYR A 140 -24.58 -7.32 5.60
CA TYR A 140 -23.92 -7.93 4.45
C TYR A 140 -23.68 -9.46 4.52
N GLN A 141 -24.29 -10.16 5.49
CA GLN A 141 -24.12 -11.62 5.63
C GLN A 141 -25.01 -12.41 4.64
N THR A 142 -25.15 -11.96 3.40
CA THR A 142 -25.69 -12.79 2.34
C THR A 142 -24.62 -13.83 1.97
N ASN A 143 -24.86 -15.08 2.37
CA ASN A 143 -24.00 -16.18 2.00
C ASN A 143 -24.24 -16.56 0.53
N ILE A 144 -23.20 -16.42 -0.30
CA ILE A 144 -23.28 -16.72 -1.74
C ILE A 144 -23.28 -18.25 -1.98
N SER A 145 -22.86 -19.07 -0.99
CA SER A 145 -22.78 -20.52 -1.14
C SER A 145 -24.13 -21.20 -1.36
N ASP A 146 -25.21 -20.58 -0.90
CA ASP A 146 -26.55 -21.16 -0.95
C ASP A 146 -27.24 -20.93 -2.30
N ILE A 147 -26.59 -20.18 -3.20
CA ILE A 147 -27.11 -19.80 -4.51
C ILE A 147 -26.66 -20.83 -5.54
N GLN A 148 -27.57 -21.71 -5.94
CA GLN A 148 -27.33 -22.69 -6.99
C GLN A 148 -27.49 -22.05 -8.38
N PHE A 149 -26.61 -22.41 -9.32
CA PHE A 149 -26.76 -22.02 -10.72
C PHE A 149 -28.03 -22.67 -11.30
N ALA A 150 -28.92 -21.84 -11.84
CA ALA A 150 -30.13 -22.31 -12.49
C ALA A 150 -29.78 -23.18 -13.71
N ARG A 151 -30.30 -24.41 -13.76
CA ARG A 151 -30.11 -25.36 -14.89
C ARG A 151 -31.04 -25.08 -16.08
N SER A 152 -31.96 -24.12 -15.95
CA SER A 152 -32.99 -23.76 -16.94
C SER A 152 -33.22 -22.26 -16.95
N PHE A 153 -33.45 -21.68 -18.15
CA PHE A 153 -33.73 -20.25 -18.31
C PHE A 153 -35.06 -19.81 -17.66
N ASN A 154 -36.03 -20.72 -17.54
CA ASN A 154 -37.34 -20.41 -16.93
C ASN A 154 -37.32 -20.41 -15.39
N SER A 155 -36.24 -20.90 -14.76
CA SER A 155 -36.07 -20.90 -13.30
C SER A 155 -35.14 -19.79 -12.79
N ILE A 156 -34.78 -18.82 -13.64
CA ILE A 156 -33.91 -17.70 -13.28
C ILE A 156 -34.74 -16.63 -12.56
N ASP A 157 -34.48 -16.43 -11.28
CA ASP A 157 -34.94 -15.23 -10.58
C ASP A 157 -34.00 -14.06 -10.94
N ILE A 158 -34.51 -13.15 -11.78
CA ILE A 158 -33.78 -11.97 -12.26
C ILE A 158 -33.41 -11.05 -11.09
N ASN A 159 -34.29 -10.88 -10.10
CA ASN A 159 -34.06 -9.99 -8.97
C ASN A 159 -32.95 -10.54 -8.06
N LEU A 160 -32.98 -11.85 -7.77
CA LEU A 160 -31.92 -12.51 -7.02
C LEU A 160 -30.58 -12.44 -7.77
N THR A 161 -30.59 -12.68 -9.09
CA THR A 161 -29.39 -12.63 -9.93
C THR A 161 -28.75 -11.24 -9.92
N ILE A 162 -29.53 -10.17 -10.08
CA ILE A 162 -29.03 -8.79 -10.03
C ILE A 162 -28.40 -8.47 -8.67
N LYS A 163 -29.06 -8.86 -7.57
CA LYS A 163 -28.53 -8.66 -6.21
C LYS A 163 -27.20 -9.37 -6.01
N THR A 164 -27.09 -10.62 -6.46
CA THR A 164 -25.86 -11.41 -6.35
C THR A 164 -24.72 -10.81 -7.15
N VAL A 165 -24.98 -10.38 -8.39
CA VAL A 165 -23.98 -9.69 -9.22
C VAL A 165 -23.51 -8.40 -8.55
N PHE A 166 -24.42 -7.62 -7.98
CA PHE A 166 -24.07 -6.40 -7.26
C PHE A 166 -23.20 -6.67 -6.03
N ILE A 167 -23.54 -7.70 -5.23
CA ILE A 167 -22.75 -8.13 -4.07
C ILE A 167 -21.34 -8.54 -4.48
N ILE A 168 -21.21 -9.31 -5.57
CA ILE A 168 -19.92 -9.75 -6.12
C ILE A 168 -19.07 -8.53 -6.53
N ILE A 169 -19.67 -7.58 -7.25
CA ILE A 169 -18.98 -6.35 -7.68
C ILE A 169 -18.52 -5.54 -6.48
N VAL A 170 -19.39 -5.30 -5.49
CA VAL A 170 -19.03 -4.52 -4.29
C VAL A 170 -17.92 -5.20 -3.49
N ARG A 171 -17.97 -6.53 -3.32
CA ARG A 171 -16.90 -7.30 -2.64
C ARG A 171 -15.58 -7.20 -3.41
N PHE A 172 -15.63 -7.36 -4.73
CA PHE A 172 -14.46 -7.22 -5.59
C PHE A 172 -13.85 -5.82 -5.48
N CYS A 173 -14.66 -4.77 -5.64
CA CYS A 173 -14.22 -3.39 -5.54
C CYS A 173 -13.61 -3.06 -4.18
N MET A 174 -14.24 -3.51 -3.09
CA MET A 174 -13.74 -3.30 -1.74
C MET A 174 -12.33 -3.88 -1.56
N VAL A 175 -12.11 -5.14 -1.95
CA VAL A 175 -10.80 -5.79 -1.80
C VAL A 175 -9.77 -5.20 -2.76
N TYR A 176 -10.15 -4.95 -4.02
CA TYR A 176 -9.25 -4.33 -4.99
C TYR A 176 -8.79 -2.96 -4.52
N PHE A 177 -9.70 -2.08 -4.08
CA PHE A 177 -9.35 -0.75 -3.58
C PHE A 177 -8.54 -0.80 -2.29
N LEU A 178 -8.81 -1.76 -1.41
CA LEU A 178 -7.97 -1.98 -0.22
C LEU A 178 -6.53 -2.34 -0.61
N LEU A 179 -6.34 -3.23 -1.58
CA LEU A 179 -5.01 -3.60 -2.08
C LEU A 179 -4.33 -2.44 -2.82
N ASP A 180 -5.07 -1.71 -3.67
CA ASP A 180 -4.54 -0.54 -4.39
C ASP A 180 -4.11 0.56 -3.41
N PHE A 181 -4.84 0.76 -2.31
CA PHE A 181 -4.43 1.65 -1.21
C PHE A 181 -3.05 1.28 -0.63
N PHE A 182 -2.79 0.00 -0.36
CA PHE A 182 -1.48 -0.44 0.12
C PHE A 182 -0.38 -0.27 -0.93
N ILE A 183 -0.67 -0.57 -2.19
CA ILE A 183 0.27 -0.39 -3.31
C ILE A 183 0.66 1.09 -3.41
N LEU A 184 -0.32 2.00 -3.42
CA LEU A 184 -0.08 3.44 -3.47
C LEU A 184 0.74 3.93 -2.27
N THR A 185 0.48 3.38 -1.08
CA THR A 185 1.24 3.67 0.13
C THR A 185 2.72 3.32 -0.03
N ILE A 186 3.04 2.13 -0.57
CA ILE A 186 4.41 1.70 -0.82
C ILE A 186 5.11 2.65 -1.81
N TYR A 187 4.44 3.03 -2.89
CA TYR A 187 4.98 3.99 -3.85
C TYR A 187 5.23 5.36 -3.22
N ALA A 188 4.29 5.86 -2.41
CA ALA A 188 4.44 7.13 -1.71
C ALA A 188 5.65 7.11 -0.77
N VAL A 189 5.73 6.13 0.13
CA VAL A 189 6.86 6.00 1.08
C VAL A 189 8.19 5.87 0.33
N SER A 190 8.24 5.11 -0.75
CA SER A 190 9.44 4.98 -1.59
C SER A 190 9.86 6.31 -2.22
N SER A 191 8.89 7.09 -2.71
CA SER A 191 9.14 8.42 -3.28
C SER A 191 9.71 9.39 -2.24
N LEU A 192 9.13 9.40 -1.04
CA LEU A 192 9.61 10.23 0.07
C LEU A 192 11.03 9.81 0.50
N PHE A 193 11.30 8.51 0.57
CA PHE A 193 12.63 7.99 0.86
C PHE A 193 13.68 8.46 -0.16
N GLN A 194 13.35 8.41 -1.46
CA GLN A 194 14.27 8.89 -2.51
C GLN A 194 14.54 10.39 -2.41
N PHE A 195 13.52 11.20 -2.10
CA PHE A 195 13.70 12.62 -1.80
C PHE A 195 14.68 12.84 -0.64
N ILE A 196 14.43 12.17 0.50
CA ILE A 196 15.28 12.29 1.71
C ILE A 196 16.72 11.87 1.38
N ASN A 197 16.90 10.80 0.61
CA ASN A 197 18.23 10.32 0.23
C ASN A 197 19.00 11.35 -0.61
N ILE A 198 18.35 11.99 -1.58
CA ILE A 198 18.97 13.07 -2.36
C ILE A 198 19.34 14.25 -1.46
N GLU A 199 18.45 14.64 -0.55
CA GLU A 199 18.73 15.74 0.37
C GLU A 199 19.89 15.42 1.32
N MET A 200 19.95 14.19 1.84
CA MET A 200 21.06 13.72 2.68
C MET A 200 22.40 13.71 1.92
N LEU A 201 22.40 13.27 0.67
CA LEU A 201 23.59 13.29 -0.17
C LEU A 201 24.07 14.72 -0.46
N SER A 202 23.15 15.66 -0.65
CA SER A 202 23.49 17.08 -0.85
C SER A 202 24.11 17.74 0.39
N LYS A 203 23.82 17.22 1.59
CA LYS A 203 24.34 17.73 2.88
C LYS A 203 25.49 16.88 3.43
N LYS A 204 26.16 16.09 2.58
CA LYS A 204 27.24 15.20 3.00
C LYS A 204 28.33 16.00 3.72
N PRO A 205 28.81 15.53 4.88
CA PRO A 205 29.88 16.23 5.59
C PRO A 205 31.14 16.36 4.72
N PRO A 206 31.89 17.46 4.82
CA PRO A 206 33.04 17.75 3.98
C PRO A 206 34.26 16.87 4.30
N TYR A 207 34.19 16.03 5.34
CA TYR A 207 35.27 15.14 5.73
C TYR A 207 35.00 13.71 5.25
N SER A 208 36.00 13.10 4.61
CA SER A 208 36.03 11.67 4.33
C SER A 208 36.60 10.94 5.55
N VAL A 209 35.83 10.05 6.16
CA VAL A 209 36.36 9.22 7.24
C VAL A 209 37.23 8.12 6.64
N ASN A 210 38.46 7.97 7.12
CA ASN A 210 39.36 6.91 6.66
C ASN A 210 38.80 5.55 7.10
N GLU A 211 38.25 4.77 6.16
CA GLU A 211 37.64 3.46 6.41
C GLU A 211 38.56 2.50 7.17
N ARG A 212 39.89 2.66 7.07
CA ARG A 212 40.87 1.84 7.81
C ARG A 212 41.03 2.24 9.27
N MET A 213 40.68 3.47 9.64
CA MET A 213 40.73 3.98 11.02
C MET A 213 39.38 3.87 11.74
N VAL A 214 38.28 3.66 11.00
CA VAL A 214 36.97 3.41 11.59
C VAL A 214 36.88 1.94 12.01
N LEU A 215 36.83 1.69 13.32
CA LEU A 215 36.33 0.40 13.77
C LEU A 215 34.86 0.31 13.36
N SER A 216 34.55 -0.61 12.44
CA SER A 216 33.17 -0.96 12.11
C SER A 216 32.36 -1.21 13.39
N ASP A 217 31.13 -0.72 13.47
CA ASP A 217 30.30 -0.84 14.68
C ASP A 217 30.15 -2.29 15.17
N THR A 218 30.22 -3.27 14.28
CA THR A 218 30.28 -4.70 14.61
C THR A 218 31.55 -5.11 15.36
N LYS A 219 32.72 -4.54 15.02
CA LYS A 219 33.97 -4.71 15.78
C LYS A 219 33.92 -3.91 17.07
N THR A 220 33.40 -2.69 17.07
CA THR A 220 33.23 -1.85 18.28
C THR A 220 32.32 -2.54 19.31
N LEU A 221 31.19 -3.13 18.88
CA LEU A 221 30.28 -3.90 19.72
C LEU A 221 30.97 -5.12 20.34
N LYS A 222 31.77 -5.86 19.56
CA LYS A 222 32.53 -7.02 20.05
C LYS A 222 33.61 -6.62 21.06
N VAL A 223 34.27 -5.48 20.87
CA VAL A 223 35.33 -4.98 21.75
C VAL A 223 34.75 -4.41 23.05
N LYS A 224 33.68 -3.60 22.97
CA LYS A 224 33.11 -2.90 24.12
C LYS A 224 32.14 -3.77 24.94
N TYR A 225 31.46 -4.72 24.30
CA TYR A 225 30.47 -5.59 24.94
C TYR A 225 30.60 -7.06 24.48
N PRO A 226 31.74 -7.72 24.76
CA PRO A 226 32.02 -9.05 24.22
C PRO A 226 31.00 -10.10 24.65
N LYS A 227 30.66 -10.13 25.95
CA LYS A 227 29.67 -11.06 26.51
C LYS A 227 28.24 -10.69 26.10
N LEU A 228 27.90 -9.40 26.13
CA LEU A 228 26.54 -8.91 25.80
C LEU A 228 26.19 -9.11 24.33
N SER A 229 27.15 -8.95 23.41
CA SER A 229 26.95 -9.17 21.97
C SER A 229 26.61 -10.63 21.65
N ILE A 230 27.25 -11.57 22.33
CA ILE A 230 26.98 -13.01 22.18
C ILE A 230 25.59 -13.34 22.74
N ILE A 231 25.28 -12.84 23.94
CA ILE A 231 23.97 -13.06 24.58
C ILE A 231 22.84 -12.47 23.73
N ALA A 232 22.98 -11.25 23.21
CA ALA A 232 21.97 -10.62 22.36
C ALA A 232 21.72 -11.42 21.07
N LYS A 233 22.77 -11.93 20.42
CA LYS A 233 22.62 -12.79 19.23
C LYS A 233 21.91 -14.10 19.54
N LEU A 234 22.24 -14.73 20.68
CA LEU A 234 21.55 -15.95 21.12
C LEU A 234 20.08 -15.67 21.42
N ILE A 235 19.76 -14.58 22.11
CA ILE A 235 18.37 -14.18 22.39
C ILE A 235 17.61 -13.95 21.08
N ILE A 236 18.17 -13.16 20.14
CA ILE A 236 17.54 -12.93 18.83
C ILE A 236 17.35 -14.25 18.09
N PHE A 237 18.35 -15.14 18.09
CA PHE A 237 18.24 -16.45 17.47
C PHE A 237 17.13 -17.31 18.10
N PHE A 238 17.04 -17.36 19.43
CA PHE A 238 15.97 -18.11 20.12
C PHE A 238 14.59 -17.50 19.90
N ILE A 239 14.47 -16.17 19.83
CA ILE A 239 13.21 -15.49 19.51
C ILE A 239 12.80 -15.84 18.08
N VAL A 240 13.71 -15.73 17.10
CA VAL A 240 13.43 -16.06 15.70
C VAL A 240 13.07 -17.54 15.54
N MET A 241 13.85 -18.45 16.14
CA MET A 241 13.55 -19.89 16.11
C MET A 241 12.26 -20.23 16.85
N GLY A 242 11.94 -19.54 17.94
CA GLY A 242 10.70 -19.69 18.69
C GLY A 242 9.48 -19.25 17.88
N ILE A 243 9.57 -18.10 17.20
CA ILE A 243 8.54 -17.61 16.28
C ILE A 243 8.37 -18.59 15.11
N ILE A 244 9.47 -19.03 14.49
CA ILE A 244 9.42 -19.99 13.39
C ILE A 244 8.77 -21.30 13.87
N ALA A 245 9.18 -21.85 15.01
CA ALA A 245 8.61 -23.09 15.55
C ALA A 245 7.13 -22.96 15.93
N TYR A 246 6.74 -21.81 16.50
CA TYR A 246 5.36 -21.50 16.85
C TYR A 246 4.46 -21.39 15.59
N GLU A 247 4.95 -20.76 14.54
CA GLU A 247 4.23 -20.63 13.26
C GLU A 247 4.32 -21.90 12.40
N PHE A 248 5.30 -22.78 12.63
CA PHE A 248 5.50 -24.00 11.84
C PHE A 248 4.39 -25.03 12.03
N GLU A 249 3.89 -25.17 13.26
CA GLU A 249 2.74 -26.04 13.60
C GLU A 249 1.46 -25.65 12.83
N PRO A 250 0.96 -24.40 12.90
CA PRO A 250 -0.22 -23.98 12.13
C PRO A 250 0.03 -24.00 10.62
N ILE A 251 1.23 -23.69 10.12
CA ILE A 251 1.57 -23.80 8.69
C ILE A 251 1.54 -25.25 8.22
N LYS A 252 2.09 -26.20 9.00
CA LYS A 252 2.07 -27.64 8.68
C LYS A 252 0.64 -28.18 8.66
N ILE A 253 -0.19 -27.78 9.62
CA ILE A 253 -1.62 -28.16 9.67
C ILE A 253 -2.37 -27.56 8.47
N ALA A 254 -2.08 -26.32 8.09
CA ALA A 254 -2.68 -25.67 6.92
C ALA A 254 -2.27 -26.35 5.59
N ILE A 255 -0.99 -26.71 5.44
CA ILE A 255 -0.48 -27.43 4.26
C ILE A 255 -1.06 -28.86 4.19
N GLN A 256 -1.18 -29.57 5.32
CA GLN A 256 -1.82 -30.88 5.36
C GLN A 256 -3.31 -30.82 5.01
N LYS A 257 -4.03 -29.78 5.44
CA LYS A 257 -5.43 -29.54 5.01
C LYS A 257 -5.54 -29.20 3.51
N LEU A 258 -4.55 -28.50 2.94
CA LEU A 258 -4.49 -28.21 1.51
C LEU A 258 -4.11 -29.43 0.65
N LEU A 259 -3.32 -30.35 1.18
CA LEU A 259 -2.93 -31.59 0.48
C LEU A 259 -3.94 -32.73 0.66
N ASN A 260 -4.70 -32.74 1.75
CA ASN A 260 -5.82 -33.66 1.95
C ASN A 260 -7.15 -33.04 1.48
N ILE A 261 -7.20 -32.67 0.20
CA ILE A 261 -8.46 -32.45 -0.50
C ILE A 261 -8.94 -33.83 -0.98
N ASN A 262 -9.89 -34.39 -0.25
CA ASN A 262 -10.95 -35.23 -0.83
C ASN A 262 -12.02 -34.30 -1.41
#